data_AF-C0CZN4-F1
#
_entry.id   AF-C0CZN4-F1
#
_cell.length_a   1.000
_cell.length_b   1.000
_cell.length_c   1.000
_cell.angle_alpha   90.00
_cell.angle_beta   90.00
_cell.angle_gamma   90.00
#
_symmetry.space_group_name_H-M   'P 1'
#
loop_
_entity.id
_entity.type
_entity.pdbx_description
1 polymer ?
#
loop_
_entity_poly.entity_id
_entity_poly.type
_entity_poly.pdbx_seq_one_letter_code
_entity_poly.pdbx_strand_id
1 'polypeptide(L)'
;DRRPDPLRLRRIGLDFTGDTLLRQTLNWYHRSSALRCRYGIELENPFLEDVKKTYPAVFSACFAAGSVIYPRVTGEELSENEVSYLSLLIGGAIVRSEKKISAVVICNGGVGTSQILARKLRDRLPQLMILGIFGSEQVREAARLRPQLVITTVSGIQTPCPSVLISPVLGERDLKLLNRACAEVYTKAETCRNGLAGLLDEDLIVLDYQGRDKDQVLRFMAEGLEQKGYVTEQFLEDVMARESRGSTALGFGVAIPHGVSGYVNRPAVSVVRLEESMDWAGEPVSLIFMLALNFKDIESTRAFFNGFYHLTCEVKIVELLRGVTSPGELIRVISENCV
;
A
#
# COMPACT_ATOMS: atom_id res chain seq x y z
N ASP A 1 -0.95 35.48 -6.89
CA ASP A 1 -2.15 34.67 -7.17
C ASP A 1 -1.93 33.34 -7.89
N ARG A 2 -0.94 32.54 -7.48
CA ARG A 2 -0.95 31.10 -7.78
C ARG A 2 -0.91 30.36 -6.45
N ARG A 3 -2.09 30.18 -5.85
CA ARG A 3 -2.25 29.21 -4.75
C ARG A 3 -1.86 27.84 -5.33
N PRO A 4 -0.96 27.08 -4.70
CA PRO A 4 -0.76 25.70 -5.11
C PRO A 4 -2.11 24.98 -4.97
N ASP A 5 -2.62 24.52 -6.09
CA ASP A 5 -3.86 23.77 -6.19
C ASP A 5 -3.79 22.54 -5.25
N PRO A 6 -4.70 22.39 -4.27
CA PRO A 6 -4.73 21.24 -3.37
C PRO A 6 -4.90 19.88 -4.07
N LEU A 7 -5.13 19.86 -5.40
CA LEU A 7 -5.44 18.67 -6.20
C LEU A 7 -4.26 17.72 -6.53
N ARG A 8 -3.06 17.88 -5.97
CA ARG A 8 -1.90 17.03 -6.34
C ARG A 8 -1.68 15.74 -5.52
N LEU A 9 -2.56 15.40 -4.57
CA LEU A 9 -2.45 14.15 -3.79
C LEU A 9 -3.29 12.97 -4.32
N ARG A 10 -4.02 13.12 -5.44
CA ARG A 10 -4.73 12.02 -6.14
C ARG A 10 -3.81 10.96 -6.78
N ARG A 11 -2.50 11.03 -6.55
CA ARG A 11 -1.47 10.26 -7.27
C ARG A 11 -1.14 8.88 -6.68
N ILE A 12 -1.69 8.56 -5.50
CA ILE A 12 -1.37 7.32 -4.75
C ILE A 12 -2.58 6.36 -4.72
N GLY A 13 -3.75 6.73 -5.25
CA GLY A 13 -4.96 5.88 -5.17
C GLY A 13 -5.89 6.16 -4.02
N LEU A 14 -5.42 6.97 -3.08
CA LEU A 14 -6.15 7.28 -1.86
C LEU A 14 -6.80 8.67 -2.00
N ASP A 15 -8.11 8.73 -1.73
CA ASP A 15 -8.86 9.98 -1.77
C ASP A 15 -8.84 10.67 -0.41
N PHE A 16 -7.90 11.58 -0.23
CA PHE A 16 -7.81 12.42 0.97
C PHE A 16 -8.55 13.75 0.84
N THR A 17 -9.38 13.96 -0.18
CA THR A 17 -10.04 15.26 -0.39
C THR A 17 -10.95 15.67 0.77
N GLY A 18 -11.49 14.69 1.51
CA GLY A 18 -12.25 14.89 2.74
C GLY A 18 -11.42 15.03 4.02
N ASP A 19 -10.12 14.69 4.02
CA ASP A 19 -9.28 14.73 5.22
C ASP A 19 -8.77 16.17 5.46
N THR A 20 -9.58 16.94 6.18
CA THR A 20 -9.26 18.33 6.54
C THR A 20 -8.01 18.43 7.42
N LEU A 21 -7.79 17.44 8.30
CA LEU A 21 -6.64 17.40 9.20
C LEU A 21 -5.34 17.21 8.38
N LEU A 22 -5.31 16.25 7.46
CA LEU A 22 -4.15 16.04 6.58
C LEU A 22 -3.84 17.32 5.80
N ARG A 23 -4.86 17.95 5.21
CA ARG A 23 -4.66 19.15 4.40
C ARG A 23 -4.08 20.32 5.21
N GLN A 24 -4.54 20.51 6.44
CA GLN A 24 -4.02 21.56 7.33
C GLN A 24 -2.58 21.25 7.75
N THR A 25 -2.33 20.01 8.20
CA THR A 25 -1.01 19.61 8.70
C THR A 25 0.05 19.64 7.59
N LEU A 26 -0.25 19.17 6.38
CA LEU A 26 0.68 19.28 5.24
C LEU A 26 0.97 20.73 4.87
N ASN A 27 -0.01 21.63 4.94
CA ASN A 27 0.21 23.05 4.65
C ASN A 27 1.19 23.68 5.65
N TRP A 28 1.03 23.39 6.94
CA TRP A 28 1.95 23.86 7.97
C TRP A 28 3.33 23.21 7.83
N TYR A 29 3.36 21.89 7.63
CA TYR A 29 4.59 21.14 7.54
C TYR A 29 5.45 21.56 6.34
N HIS A 30 4.87 21.65 5.13
CA HIS A 30 5.62 22.00 3.92
C HIS A 30 6.26 23.38 3.99
N ARG A 31 5.63 24.37 4.64
CA ARG A 31 6.22 25.70 4.82
C ARG A 31 7.52 25.64 5.62
N SER A 32 7.50 24.88 6.70
CA SER A 32 8.65 24.73 7.59
C SER A 32 9.73 23.83 6.97
N SER A 33 9.30 22.71 6.37
CA SER A 33 10.13 21.75 5.65
C SER A 33 10.88 22.37 4.47
N ALA A 34 10.22 23.20 3.66
CA ALA A 34 10.86 23.86 2.51
C ALA A 34 11.97 24.82 2.93
N LEU A 35 11.80 25.54 4.05
CA LEU A 35 12.86 26.40 4.60
C LEU A 35 14.02 25.57 5.12
N ARG A 36 13.74 24.50 5.88
CA ARG A 36 14.79 23.60 6.38
C ARG A 36 15.59 22.99 5.25
N CYS A 37 14.92 22.43 4.25
CA CYS A 37 15.53 21.87 3.06
C CYS A 37 16.40 22.90 2.32
N ARG A 38 15.88 24.11 2.04
CA ARG A 38 16.64 25.17 1.34
C ARG A 38 17.92 25.59 2.07
N TYR A 39 17.93 25.54 3.40
CA TYR A 39 19.06 25.97 4.22
C TYR A 39 19.90 24.80 4.75
N GLY A 40 19.64 23.56 4.32
CA GLY A 40 20.37 22.38 4.78
C GLY A 40 20.19 22.09 6.27
N ILE A 41 19.07 22.51 6.88
CA ILE A 41 18.77 22.24 8.29
C ILE A 41 18.15 20.85 8.37
N GLU A 42 18.87 19.92 8.98
CA GLU A 42 18.40 18.55 9.17
C GLU A 42 17.75 18.36 10.55
N LEU A 43 16.56 17.78 10.56
CA LEU A 43 15.90 17.32 11.78
C LEU A 43 15.87 15.79 11.77
N GLU A 44 16.68 15.16 12.61
CA GLU A 44 16.66 13.70 12.72
C GLU A 44 15.29 13.21 13.19
N ASN A 45 14.75 12.20 12.50
CA ASN A 45 13.63 11.43 12.98
C ASN A 45 14.18 10.17 13.68
N PRO A 46 14.08 10.04 15.01
CA PRO A 46 14.56 8.86 15.71
C PRO A 46 13.82 7.57 15.30
N PHE A 47 12.69 7.68 14.60
CA PHE A 47 11.89 6.57 14.09
C PHE A 47 12.04 6.37 12.58
N LEU A 48 13.08 6.93 11.93
CA LEU A 48 13.26 6.85 10.48
C LEU A 48 13.16 5.40 9.96
N GLU A 49 13.91 4.49 10.57
CA GLU A 49 13.93 3.08 10.17
C GLU A 49 12.60 2.37 10.47
N ASP A 50 11.96 2.67 11.60
CA ASP A 50 10.63 2.13 11.92
C ASP A 50 9.58 2.57 10.90
N VAL A 51 9.66 3.82 10.43
CA VAL A 51 8.75 4.35 9.40
C VAL A 51 8.99 3.68 8.05
N LYS A 52 10.24 3.44 7.65
CA LYS A 52 10.58 2.73 6.41
C LYS A 52 10.04 1.30 6.42
N LYS A 53 10.09 0.63 7.58
CA LYS A 53 9.54 -0.73 7.77
C LYS A 53 8.02 -0.76 7.86
N THR A 54 7.41 0.22 8.52
CA THR A 54 5.96 0.25 8.76
C THR A 54 5.17 0.77 7.55
N TYR A 55 5.70 1.76 6.84
CA TYR A 55 5.02 2.45 5.73
C TYR A 55 5.87 2.49 4.45
N PRO A 56 6.40 1.36 3.96
CA PRO A 56 7.37 1.33 2.86
C PRO A 56 6.85 1.96 1.56
N ALA A 57 5.64 1.61 1.15
CA ALA A 57 5.01 2.15 -0.05
C ALA A 57 4.76 3.66 0.06
N VAL A 58 4.34 4.12 1.24
CA VAL A 58 4.10 5.55 1.51
C VAL A 58 5.42 6.30 1.50
N PHE A 59 6.47 5.74 2.11
CA PHE A 59 7.81 6.33 2.13
C PHE A 59 8.35 6.54 0.72
N SER A 60 8.26 5.54 -0.13
CA SER A 60 8.71 5.65 -1.52
C SER A 60 7.86 6.62 -2.34
N ALA A 61 6.54 6.66 -2.11
CA ALA A 61 5.69 7.66 -2.74
C ALA A 61 6.06 9.09 -2.30
N CYS A 62 6.31 9.31 -1.01
CA CYS A 62 6.76 10.58 -0.45
C CYS A 62 8.12 10.99 -1.01
N PHE A 63 9.09 10.07 -1.03
CA PHE A 63 10.43 10.30 -1.57
C PHE A 63 10.33 10.73 -3.02
N ALA A 64 9.70 9.89 -3.84
CA ALA A 64 9.72 10.09 -5.27
C ALA A 64 8.90 11.32 -5.71
N ALA A 65 7.82 11.67 -4.98
CA ALA A 65 7.15 12.96 -5.14
C ALA A 65 8.04 14.13 -4.67
N GLY A 66 8.72 13.97 -3.54
CA GLY A 66 9.64 14.93 -2.94
C GLY A 66 10.79 15.29 -3.87
N SER A 67 11.44 14.30 -4.48
CA SER A 67 12.57 14.47 -5.41
C SER A 67 12.22 15.26 -6.67
N VAL A 68 10.93 15.41 -7.00
CA VAL A 68 10.47 16.27 -8.10
C VAL A 68 10.06 17.66 -7.60
N ILE A 69 9.42 17.73 -6.44
CA ILE A 69 8.81 18.97 -5.93
C ILE A 69 9.84 19.85 -5.22
N TYR A 70 10.63 19.27 -4.31
CA TYR A 70 11.52 20.04 -3.44
C TYR A 70 12.66 20.70 -4.19
N PRO A 71 13.37 20.03 -5.13
CA PRO A 71 14.41 20.72 -5.91
C PRO A 71 13.87 21.91 -6.71
N ARG A 72 12.64 21.83 -7.23
CA ARG A 72 12.01 22.94 -7.98
C ARG A 72 11.61 24.13 -7.11
N VAL A 73 11.34 23.91 -5.83
CA VAL A 73 10.82 24.94 -4.92
C VAL A 73 11.91 25.50 -4.02
N THR A 74 12.88 24.66 -3.63
CA THR A 74 13.90 24.97 -2.63
C THR A 74 15.30 25.07 -3.23
N GLY A 75 15.56 24.42 -4.37
CA GLY A 75 16.90 24.25 -4.94
C GLY A 75 17.64 23.02 -4.42
N GLU A 76 17.14 22.37 -3.38
CA GLU A 76 17.78 21.26 -2.68
C GLU A 76 16.92 19.99 -2.70
N GLU A 77 17.56 18.84 -2.46
CA GLU A 77 16.87 17.56 -2.30
C GLU A 77 16.23 17.42 -0.91
N LEU A 78 15.18 16.60 -0.85
CA LEU A 78 14.50 16.28 0.40
C LEU A 78 15.27 15.17 1.13
N SER A 79 15.64 15.38 2.40
CA SER A 79 16.32 14.35 3.19
C SER A 79 15.38 13.20 3.57
N GLU A 80 15.94 12.01 3.86
CA GLU A 80 15.16 10.85 4.31
C GLU A 80 14.36 11.15 5.59
N ASN A 81 14.91 11.99 6.47
CA ASN A 81 14.22 12.45 7.66
C ASN A 81 12.93 13.21 7.35
N GLU A 82 12.97 14.15 6.41
CA GLU A 82 11.78 14.89 5.98
C GLU A 82 10.78 13.98 5.23
N VAL A 83 11.28 13.05 4.42
CA VAL A 83 10.44 12.01 3.78
C VAL A 83 9.72 11.17 4.85
N SER A 84 10.41 10.80 5.92
CA SER A 84 9.86 10.01 7.01
C SER A 84 8.69 10.73 7.72
N TYR A 85 8.87 12.01 8.05
CA TYR A 85 7.79 12.82 8.62
C TYR A 85 6.60 12.97 7.68
N LEU A 86 6.83 13.21 6.39
CA LEU A 86 5.74 13.24 5.39
C LEU A 86 5.01 11.89 5.34
N SER A 87 5.76 10.79 5.44
CA SER A 87 5.21 9.43 5.43
C SER A 87 4.33 9.17 6.64
N LEU A 88 4.70 9.67 7.83
CA LEU A 88 3.86 9.61 9.02
C LEU A 88 2.55 10.39 8.85
N LEU A 89 2.62 11.60 8.27
CA LEU A 89 1.42 12.42 8.02
C LEU A 89 0.46 11.73 7.07
N ILE A 90 0.98 11.18 5.96
CA ILE A 90 0.18 10.45 4.98
C ILE A 90 -0.31 9.13 5.57
N GLY A 91 0.55 8.32 6.18
CA GLY A 91 0.19 7.05 6.82
C GLY A 91 -0.91 7.21 7.86
N GLY A 92 -0.87 8.27 8.67
CA GLY A 92 -1.96 8.61 9.58
C GLY A 92 -3.27 8.91 8.85
N ALA A 93 -3.23 9.57 7.69
CA ALA A 93 -4.41 9.78 6.86
C ALA A 93 -4.92 8.48 6.22
N ILE A 94 -4.03 7.58 5.80
CA ILE A 94 -4.40 6.25 5.30
C ILE A 94 -5.24 5.51 6.32
N VAL A 95 -4.73 5.38 7.55
CA VAL A 95 -5.43 4.72 8.67
C VAL A 95 -6.78 5.38 8.97
N ARG A 96 -6.88 6.71 8.88
CA ARG A 96 -8.16 7.43 9.04
C ARG A 96 -9.12 7.28 7.86
N SER A 97 -8.57 7.08 6.66
CA SER A 97 -9.31 6.99 5.40
C SER A 97 -9.72 5.57 5.04
N GLU A 98 -9.25 4.54 5.77
CA GLU A 98 -9.68 3.17 5.60
C GLU A 98 -11.21 3.11 5.61
N LYS A 99 -11.79 2.87 4.44
CA LYS A 99 -13.23 2.81 4.24
C LYS A 99 -13.76 1.67 5.08
N LYS A 100 -14.45 1.97 6.16
CA LYS A 100 -15.13 0.94 6.94
C LYS A 100 -16.29 0.37 6.14
N ILE A 101 -16.46 -0.94 6.19
CA ILE A 101 -17.61 -1.61 5.61
C ILE A 101 -18.81 -1.38 6.52
N SER A 102 -19.82 -0.70 6.00
CA SER A 102 -21.08 -0.53 6.71
C SER A 102 -21.80 -1.87 6.83
N ALA A 103 -22.04 -2.31 8.07
CA ALA A 103 -22.63 -3.60 8.36
C ALA A 103 -23.81 -3.48 9.33
N VAL A 104 -24.78 -4.37 9.19
CA VAL A 104 -25.84 -4.58 10.18
C VAL A 104 -25.78 -6.01 10.70
N VAL A 105 -26.09 -6.19 11.98
CA VAL A 105 -26.17 -7.50 12.61
C VAL A 105 -27.64 -7.90 12.75
N ILE A 106 -28.01 -9.09 12.28
CA ILE A 106 -29.36 -9.65 12.44
C ILE A 106 -29.27 -10.91 13.30
N CYS A 107 -29.83 -10.86 14.51
CA CYS A 107 -29.77 -11.99 15.43
C CYS A 107 -30.96 -12.02 16.39
N ASN A 108 -31.32 -13.23 16.84
CA ASN A 108 -32.43 -13.45 17.78
C ASN A 108 -31.95 -13.69 19.22
N GLY A 109 -30.74 -13.22 19.57
CA GLY A 109 -30.06 -13.54 20.83
C GLY A 109 -30.50 -12.74 22.06
N GLY A 110 -31.54 -11.90 21.96
CA GLY A 110 -31.87 -10.90 22.98
C GLY A 110 -30.80 -9.82 23.11
N VAL A 111 -31.08 -8.78 23.91
CA VAL A 111 -30.20 -7.57 23.98
C VAL A 111 -28.79 -7.92 24.46
N GLY A 112 -28.64 -8.76 25.50
CA GLY A 112 -27.34 -9.09 26.08
C GLY A 112 -26.39 -9.83 25.13
N THR A 113 -26.85 -10.92 24.53
CA THR A 113 -26.03 -11.74 23.61
C THR A 113 -25.66 -10.95 22.35
N SER A 114 -26.59 -10.13 21.86
CA SER A 114 -26.38 -9.27 20.68
C SER A 114 -25.30 -8.21 20.91
N GLN A 115 -25.27 -7.61 22.11
CA GLN A 115 -24.22 -6.64 22.47
C GLN A 115 -22.85 -7.29 22.61
N ILE A 116 -22.78 -8.50 23.18
CA ILE A 116 -21.52 -9.27 23.27
C ILE A 116 -21.00 -9.60 21.87
N LEU A 117 -21.87 -10.08 20.98
CA LEU A 117 -21.50 -10.37 19.59
C LEU A 117 -21.00 -9.12 18.88
N ALA A 118 -21.74 -8.00 18.98
CA ALA A 118 -21.34 -6.74 18.37
C ALA A 118 -20.00 -6.23 18.93
N ARG A 119 -19.75 -6.39 20.23
CA ARG A 119 -18.47 -6.03 20.83
C ARG A 119 -17.33 -6.87 20.27
N LYS A 120 -17.50 -8.20 20.23
CA LYS A 120 -16.51 -9.12 19.65
C LYS A 120 -16.23 -8.82 18.18
N LEU A 121 -17.27 -8.49 17.40
CA LEU A 121 -17.12 -8.07 16.01
C LEU A 121 -16.31 -6.77 15.90
N ARG A 122 -16.60 -5.74 16.70
CA ARG A 122 -15.81 -4.49 16.68
C ARG A 122 -14.36 -4.69 17.09
N ASP A 123 -14.11 -5.53 18.10
CA ASP A 123 -12.77 -5.78 18.63
C ASP A 123 -11.92 -6.63 17.66
N ARG A 124 -12.52 -7.60 16.95
CA ARG A 124 -11.81 -8.53 16.05
C ARG A 124 -11.82 -8.09 14.59
N LEU A 125 -12.74 -7.21 14.20
CA LEU A 125 -12.93 -6.73 12.82
C LEU A 125 -13.13 -5.19 12.82
N PRO A 126 -12.06 -4.41 13.10
CA PRO A 126 -12.13 -2.94 13.18
C PRO A 126 -12.52 -2.26 11.86
N GLN A 127 -12.38 -2.96 10.74
CA GLN A 127 -12.83 -2.54 9.41
C GLN A 127 -14.36 -2.52 9.26
N LEU A 128 -15.11 -3.11 10.18
CA LEU A 128 -16.58 -3.06 10.19
C LEU A 128 -17.10 -1.82 10.92
N MET A 129 -18.06 -1.13 10.30
CA MET A 129 -18.90 -0.13 10.96
C MET A 129 -20.30 -0.71 11.18
N ILE A 130 -20.57 -1.15 12.42
CA ILE A 130 -21.88 -1.69 12.78
C ILE A 130 -22.89 -0.54 12.92
N LEU A 131 -23.77 -0.39 11.93
CA LEU A 131 -24.81 0.64 11.90
C LEU A 131 -25.95 0.35 12.88
N GLY A 132 -26.19 -0.93 13.17
CA GLY A 132 -27.25 -1.35 14.09
C GLY A 132 -27.32 -2.87 14.25
N ILE A 133 -28.05 -3.29 15.28
CA ILE A 133 -28.37 -4.69 15.56
C ILE A 133 -29.89 -4.82 15.56
N PHE A 134 -30.39 -5.83 14.85
CA PHE A 134 -31.80 -6.00 14.54
C PHE A 134 -32.24 -7.43 14.81
N GLY A 135 -33.50 -7.62 15.21
CA GLY A 135 -34.13 -8.94 15.19
C GLY A 135 -34.47 -9.39 13.77
N SER A 136 -34.71 -10.69 13.59
CA SER A 136 -35.13 -11.26 12.29
C SER A 136 -36.43 -10.66 11.73
N GLU A 137 -37.27 -10.10 12.57
CA GLU A 137 -38.51 -9.39 12.23
C GLU A 137 -38.26 -7.97 11.69
N GLN A 138 -37.08 -7.38 11.97
CA GLN A 138 -36.71 -6.01 11.62
C GLN A 138 -35.81 -5.91 10.38
N VAL A 139 -35.72 -6.96 9.56
CA VAL A 139 -34.87 -6.99 8.35
C VAL A 139 -35.15 -5.82 7.40
N ARG A 140 -36.42 -5.39 7.29
CA ARG A 140 -36.81 -4.23 6.47
C ARG A 140 -36.25 -2.91 7.01
N GLU A 141 -36.16 -2.75 8.33
CA GLU A 141 -35.57 -1.56 8.96
C GLU A 141 -34.05 -1.56 8.79
N ALA A 142 -33.42 -2.73 8.99
CA ALA A 142 -32.00 -2.92 8.74
C ALA A 142 -31.62 -2.56 7.30
N ALA A 143 -32.43 -2.95 6.31
CA ALA A 143 -32.22 -2.64 4.90
C ALA A 143 -32.29 -1.13 4.58
N ARG A 144 -33.06 -0.33 5.34
CA ARG A 144 -33.16 1.13 5.13
C ARG A 144 -31.85 1.86 5.42
N LEU A 145 -31.00 1.29 6.26
CA LEU A 145 -29.67 1.83 6.55
C LEU A 145 -28.67 1.63 5.40
N ARG A 146 -29.07 0.90 4.34
CA ARG A 146 -28.27 0.60 3.15
C ARG A 146 -26.87 0.03 3.51
N PRO A 147 -26.80 -1.03 4.32
CA PRO A 147 -25.54 -1.66 4.65
C PRO A 147 -24.90 -2.29 3.41
N GLN A 148 -23.59 -2.37 3.41
CA GLN A 148 -22.81 -3.12 2.41
C GLN A 148 -22.71 -4.61 2.76
N LEU A 149 -22.88 -4.97 4.04
CA LEU A 149 -22.81 -6.35 4.54
C LEU A 149 -23.87 -6.62 5.61
N VAL A 150 -24.56 -7.76 5.53
CA VAL A 150 -25.39 -8.28 6.62
C VAL A 150 -24.66 -9.41 7.33
N ILE A 151 -24.55 -9.33 8.65
CA ILE A 151 -24.02 -10.41 9.50
C ILE A 151 -25.20 -11.01 10.24
N THR A 152 -25.51 -12.29 10.03
CA THR A 152 -26.72 -12.91 10.59
C THR A 152 -26.39 -14.17 11.38
N THR A 153 -27.12 -14.42 12.47
CA THR A 153 -27.13 -15.74 13.16
C THR A 153 -28.37 -16.56 12.80
N VAL A 154 -29.18 -16.06 11.87
CA VAL A 154 -30.48 -16.62 11.48
C VAL A 154 -30.42 -17.00 10.00
N SER A 155 -30.78 -18.23 9.69
CA SER A 155 -30.79 -18.76 8.32
C SER A 155 -32.03 -18.28 7.54
N GLY A 156 -31.93 -18.28 6.20
CA GLY A 156 -33.07 -18.01 5.32
C GLY A 156 -33.50 -16.55 5.20
N ILE A 157 -32.68 -15.60 5.66
CA ILE A 157 -32.99 -14.16 5.54
C ILE A 157 -32.66 -13.67 4.12
N GLN A 158 -33.64 -13.04 3.48
CA GLN A 158 -33.43 -12.32 2.23
C GLN A 158 -32.94 -10.90 2.53
N THR A 159 -31.82 -10.53 1.93
CA THR A 159 -31.18 -9.23 2.15
C THR A 159 -30.75 -8.60 0.82
N PRO A 160 -30.71 -7.26 0.72
CA PRO A 160 -30.39 -6.56 -0.52
C PRO A 160 -28.89 -6.53 -0.85
N CYS A 161 -28.03 -6.94 0.07
CA CYS A 161 -26.58 -6.98 -0.05
C CYS A 161 -26.07 -8.37 0.41
N PRO A 162 -24.78 -8.70 0.25
CA PRO A 162 -24.24 -9.96 0.75
C PRO A 162 -24.55 -10.18 2.23
N SER A 163 -24.91 -11.42 2.58
CA SER A 163 -25.16 -11.82 3.96
C SER A 163 -24.28 -12.99 4.37
N VAL A 164 -23.69 -12.93 5.56
CA VAL A 164 -22.87 -13.99 6.13
C VAL A 164 -23.57 -14.58 7.34
N LEU A 165 -23.85 -15.88 7.28
CA LEU A 165 -24.38 -16.65 8.41
C LEU A 165 -23.22 -17.04 9.33
N ILE A 166 -23.29 -16.63 10.60
CA ILE A 166 -22.30 -16.93 11.63
C ILE A 166 -22.94 -17.57 12.86
N SER A 167 -22.11 -18.16 13.72
CA SER A 167 -22.52 -18.60 15.05
C SER A 167 -22.86 -17.41 15.97
N PRO A 168 -23.86 -17.54 16.87
CA PRO A 168 -24.09 -16.57 17.95
C PRO A 168 -22.88 -16.36 18.86
N VAL A 169 -22.03 -17.38 18.99
CA VAL A 169 -20.72 -17.29 19.64
C VAL A 169 -19.67 -17.24 18.54
N LEU A 170 -19.13 -16.04 18.32
CA LEU A 170 -18.13 -15.77 17.28
C LEU A 170 -16.88 -16.66 17.46
N GLY A 171 -16.63 -17.55 16.50
CA GLY A 171 -15.45 -18.41 16.45
C GLY A 171 -14.54 -18.12 15.26
N GLU A 172 -13.40 -18.80 15.18
CA GLU A 172 -12.39 -18.60 14.12
C GLU A 172 -12.91 -18.92 12.72
N ARG A 173 -13.85 -19.87 12.60
CA ARG A 173 -14.51 -20.17 11.31
C ARG A 173 -15.34 -18.98 10.82
N ASP A 174 -16.07 -18.32 11.73
CA ASP A 174 -16.89 -17.16 11.40
C ASP A 174 -16.01 -15.98 10.96
N LEU A 175 -14.88 -15.77 11.64
CA LEU A 175 -13.93 -14.72 11.27
C LEU A 175 -13.37 -14.92 9.85
N LYS A 176 -13.05 -16.15 9.45
CA LYS A 176 -12.63 -16.45 8.08
C LYS A 176 -13.72 -16.12 7.05
N LEU A 177 -14.98 -16.44 7.34
CA LEU A 177 -16.11 -16.12 6.46
C LEU A 177 -16.33 -14.60 6.36
N LEU A 178 -16.28 -13.90 7.49
CA LEU A 178 -16.45 -12.45 7.56
C LEU A 178 -15.33 -11.71 6.84
N ASN A 179 -14.07 -12.13 7.01
CA ASN A 179 -12.93 -11.54 6.30
C ASN A 179 -13.05 -11.74 4.78
N ARG A 180 -13.46 -12.92 4.32
CA ARG A 180 -13.72 -13.16 2.89
C ARG A 180 -14.82 -12.24 2.36
N ALA A 181 -15.94 -12.14 3.07
CA ALA A 181 -17.03 -11.26 2.66
C ALA A 181 -16.62 -9.78 2.67
N CYS A 182 -15.78 -9.37 3.62
CA CYS A 182 -15.21 -8.02 3.62
C CYS A 182 -14.36 -7.77 2.38
N ALA A 183 -13.47 -8.70 2.01
CA ALA A 183 -12.64 -8.60 0.81
C ALA A 183 -13.49 -8.53 -0.48
N GLU A 184 -14.59 -9.30 -0.56
CA GLU A 184 -15.54 -9.25 -1.68
C GLU A 184 -16.25 -7.88 -1.81
N VAL A 185 -16.55 -7.22 -0.68
CA VAL A 185 -17.14 -5.88 -0.65
C VAL A 185 -16.15 -4.83 -1.16
N TYR A 186 -14.86 -4.94 -0.79
CA TYR A 186 -13.81 -4.06 -1.28
C TYR A 186 -13.53 -4.24 -2.79
N THR A 187 -13.39 -5.49 -3.24
CA THR A 187 -13.09 -5.82 -4.66
C THR A 187 -14.20 -5.43 -5.62
N LYS A 188 -15.48 -5.43 -5.19
CA LYS A 188 -16.58 -4.90 -6.02
C LYS A 188 -16.60 -3.36 -6.13
N ALA A 189 -15.87 -2.64 -5.28
CA ALA A 189 -15.81 -1.18 -5.30
C ALA A 189 -14.65 -0.61 -6.15
N GLU A 190 -13.61 -1.40 -6.42
CA GLU A 190 -12.42 -0.94 -7.16
C GLU A 190 -12.04 -1.93 -8.26
N THR A 191 -12.77 -1.90 -9.38
CA THR A 191 -12.32 -2.52 -10.63
C THR A 191 -11.26 -1.62 -11.29
N CYS A 192 -10.07 -1.52 -10.69
CA CYS A 192 -8.90 -1.06 -11.43
C CYS A 192 -8.46 -2.19 -12.35
N ARG A 193 -8.78 -2.07 -13.64
CA ARG A 193 -8.61 -3.14 -14.64
C ARG A 193 -7.15 -3.53 -14.96
N ASN A 194 -6.15 -2.93 -14.31
CA ASN A 194 -4.75 -3.36 -14.29
C ASN A 194 -4.06 -2.72 -13.06
N GLY A 195 -3.96 -3.46 -11.94
CA GLY A 195 -3.25 -3.04 -10.71
C GLY A 195 -1.73 -3.08 -10.86
N LEU A 196 -0.99 -3.38 -9.77
CA LEU A 196 0.46 -3.63 -9.79
C LEU A 196 0.89 -4.61 -10.89
N ALA A 197 0.06 -5.61 -11.18
CA ALA A 197 0.29 -6.59 -12.23
C ALA A 197 0.46 -6.00 -13.64
N GLY A 198 -0.19 -4.85 -13.93
CA GLY A 198 -0.04 -4.18 -15.22
C GLY A 198 1.31 -3.51 -15.45
N LEU A 199 2.15 -3.43 -14.40
CA LEU A 199 3.51 -2.88 -14.45
C LEU A 199 4.58 -3.96 -14.51
N LEU A 200 4.17 -5.22 -14.39
CA LEU A 200 5.06 -6.37 -14.46
C LEU A 200 5.16 -6.84 -15.90
N ASP A 201 6.38 -7.14 -16.30
CA ASP A 201 6.71 -7.76 -17.56
C ASP A 201 7.39 -9.10 -17.22
N GLU A 202 6.91 -10.21 -17.78
CA GLU A 202 7.44 -11.54 -17.47
C GLU A 202 8.95 -11.64 -17.70
N ASP A 203 9.50 -10.99 -18.72
CA ASP A 203 10.95 -11.06 -18.96
C ASP A 203 11.77 -10.13 -18.04
N LEU A 204 11.11 -9.33 -17.20
CA LEU A 204 11.76 -8.55 -16.13
C LEU A 204 11.65 -9.23 -14.76
N ILE A 205 11.07 -10.44 -14.71
CA ILE A 205 10.95 -11.25 -13.51
C ILE A 205 11.97 -12.38 -13.58
N VAL A 206 12.92 -12.37 -12.65
CA VAL A 206 13.91 -13.43 -12.51
C VAL A 206 13.74 -14.09 -11.16
N LEU A 207 13.53 -15.40 -11.20
CA LEU A 207 13.47 -16.25 -10.04
C LEU A 207 14.82 -16.96 -9.86
N ASP A 208 15.21 -17.16 -8.61
CA ASP A 208 16.40 -17.92 -8.22
C ASP A 208 17.70 -17.35 -8.78
N TYR A 209 17.83 -16.03 -8.69
CA TYR A 209 19.05 -15.32 -9.07
C TYR A 209 20.20 -15.66 -8.12
N GLN A 210 21.33 -16.09 -8.68
CA GLN A 210 22.49 -16.62 -7.94
C GLN A 210 23.55 -15.57 -7.59
N GLY A 211 23.37 -14.30 -7.99
CA GLY A 211 24.35 -13.26 -7.70
C GLY A 211 24.41 -12.95 -6.21
N ARG A 212 25.62 -12.68 -5.72
CA ARG A 212 25.92 -12.47 -4.28
C ARG A 212 26.27 -11.04 -3.92
N ASP A 213 26.29 -10.15 -4.92
CA ASP A 213 26.70 -8.77 -4.76
C ASP A 213 25.56 -7.82 -5.10
N LYS A 214 25.37 -6.81 -4.23
CA LYS A 214 24.27 -5.85 -4.34
C LYS A 214 24.37 -5.04 -5.64
N ASP A 215 25.58 -4.61 -6.00
CA ASP A 215 25.77 -3.81 -7.21
C ASP A 215 25.51 -4.66 -8.46
N GLN A 216 25.90 -5.93 -8.46
CA GLN A 216 25.62 -6.85 -9.55
C GLN A 216 24.11 -7.03 -9.81
N VAL A 217 23.31 -7.25 -8.76
CA VAL A 217 21.86 -7.41 -8.93
C VAL A 217 21.20 -6.10 -9.36
N LEU A 218 21.63 -4.95 -8.83
CA LEU A 218 21.12 -3.64 -9.25
C LEU A 218 21.43 -3.34 -10.72
N ARG A 219 22.66 -3.61 -11.17
CA ARG A 219 23.04 -3.48 -12.60
C ARG A 219 22.19 -4.38 -13.47
N PHE A 220 22.08 -5.66 -13.12
CA PHE A 220 21.28 -6.63 -13.87
C PHE A 220 19.83 -6.17 -14.07
N MET A 221 19.17 -5.71 -13.01
CA MET A 221 17.79 -5.23 -13.07
C MET A 221 17.65 -3.95 -13.91
N ALA A 222 18.57 -2.99 -13.74
CA ALA A 222 18.55 -1.73 -14.48
C ALA A 222 18.82 -1.92 -15.97
N GLU A 223 19.79 -2.78 -16.32
CA GLU A 223 20.10 -3.15 -17.70
C GLU A 223 18.91 -3.84 -18.39
N GLY A 224 18.19 -4.73 -17.68
CA GLY A 224 16.97 -5.36 -18.21
C GLY A 224 15.88 -4.33 -18.53
N LEU A 225 15.69 -3.34 -17.63
CA LEU A 225 14.77 -2.23 -17.84
C LEU A 225 15.20 -1.35 -19.03
N GLU A 226 16.49 -1.06 -19.15
CA GLU A 226 17.06 -0.23 -20.22
C GLU A 226 16.96 -0.90 -21.60
N GLN A 227 17.36 -2.17 -21.70
CA GLN A 227 17.32 -2.94 -22.96
C GLN A 227 15.90 -3.02 -23.54
N LYS A 228 14.89 -3.07 -22.65
CA LYS A 228 13.48 -3.03 -23.05
C LYS A 228 12.94 -1.60 -23.24
N GLY A 229 13.74 -0.56 -23.04
CA GLY A 229 13.37 0.83 -23.23
C GLY A 229 12.40 1.38 -22.17
N TYR A 230 12.35 0.79 -20.97
CA TYR A 230 11.58 1.34 -19.85
C TYR A 230 12.24 2.57 -19.23
N VAL A 231 13.57 2.60 -19.24
CA VAL A 231 14.40 3.66 -18.65
C VAL A 231 15.49 4.12 -19.62
N THR A 232 16.17 5.22 -19.29
CA THR A 232 17.37 5.69 -20.00
C THR A 232 18.63 5.12 -19.37
N GLU A 233 19.76 5.20 -20.07
CA GLU A 233 21.09 4.73 -19.62
C GLU A 233 21.53 5.31 -18.27
N GLN A 234 21.07 6.53 -17.92
CA GLN A 234 21.40 7.20 -16.66
C GLN A 234 20.66 6.61 -15.44
N PHE A 235 19.65 5.76 -15.65
CA PHE A 235 18.83 5.24 -14.56
C PHE A 235 19.64 4.41 -13.55
N LEU A 236 20.58 3.59 -14.04
CA LEU A 236 21.44 2.77 -13.17
C LEU A 236 22.28 3.65 -12.23
N GLU A 237 22.94 4.67 -12.77
CA GLU A 237 23.78 5.58 -11.97
C GLU A 237 22.97 6.25 -10.87
N ASP A 238 21.74 6.67 -11.18
CA ASP A 238 20.84 7.29 -10.23
C ASP A 238 20.35 6.32 -9.14
N VAL A 239 20.00 5.08 -9.51
CA VAL A 239 19.65 4.02 -8.55
C VAL A 239 20.82 3.74 -7.61
N MET A 240 22.03 3.62 -8.14
CA MET A 240 23.23 3.38 -7.32
C MET A 240 23.52 4.55 -6.39
N ALA A 241 23.45 5.78 -6.89
CA ALA A 241 23.60 6.99 -6.08
C ALA A 241 22.57 7.02 -4.95
N ARG A 242 21.30 6.70 -5.24
CA ARG A 242 20.24 6.60 -4.24
C ARG A 242 20.53 5.54 -3.18
N GLU A 243 20.96 4.36 -3.59
CA GLU A 243 21.24 3.25 -2.69
C GLU A 243 22.43 3.55 -1.77
N SER A 244 23.41 4.32 -2.25
CA SER A 244 24.55 4.77 -1.44
C SER A 244 24.18 5.78 -0.35
N ARG A 245 23.10 6.55 -0.56
CA ARG A 245 22.63 7.57 0.39
C ARG A 245 21.82 6.96 1.54
N GLY A 246 21.26 5.77 1.34
CA GLY A 246 20.51 5.05 2.36
C GLY A 246 19.89 3.77 1.81
N SER A 247 19.83 2.73 2.66
CA SER A 247 19.29 1.42 2.30
C SER A 247 17.84 1.50 1.84
N THR A 248 17.52 0.82 0.73
CA THR A 248 16.14 0.62 0.25
C THR A 248 15.49 -0.67 0.75
N ALA A 249 16.11 -1.34 1.72
CA ALA A 249 15.50 -2.46 2.43
C ALA A 249 14.28 -1.99 3.23
N LEU A 250 13.19 -2.75 3.14
CA LEU A 250 11.92 -2.48 3.83
C LEU A 250 11.72 -3.37 5.06
N GLY A 251 12.66 -4.26 5.35
CA GLY A 251 12.46 -5.38 6.26
C GLY A 251 11.65 -6.51 5.61
N PHE A 252 11.38 -7.55 6.39
CA PHE A 252 10.71 -8.78 5.94
C PHE A 252 11.31 -9.39 4.67
N GLY A 253 12.60 -9.20 4.41
CA GLY A 253 13.29 -9.75 3.24
C GLY A 253 13.01 -9.07 1.90
N VAL A 254 12.52 -7.83 1.90
CA VAL A 254 12.17 -7.08 0.68
C VAL A 254 13.02 -5.82 0.54
N ALA A 255 13.47 -5.52 -0.69
CA ALA A 255 14.08 -4.23 -1.05
C ALA A 255 13.39 -3.59 -2.27
N ILE A 256 13.44 -2.25 -2.33
CA ILE A 256 12.82 -1.46 -3.40
C ILE A 256 13.75 -0.39 -3.99
N PRO A 257 14.82 -0.79 -4.67
CA PRO A 257 15.67 0.17 -5.34
C PRO A 257 14.87 0.95 -6.39
N HIS A 258 15.04 2.26 -6.41
CA HIS A 258 14.29 3.15 -7.30
C HIS A 258 15.12 4.37 -7.66
N GLY A 259 14.95 4.84 -8.89
CA GLY A 259 15.56 6.06 -9.39
C GLY A 259 14.56 7.21 -9.51
N VAL A 260 15.05 8.37 -9.92
CA VAL A 260 14.25 9.55 -10.21
C VAL A 260 13.42 9.34 -11.48
N SER A 261 12.18 9.83 -11.44
CA SER A 261 11.24 9.75 -12.57
C SER A 261 11.72 10.42 -13.88
N GLY A 262 12.80 11.22 -13.82
CA GLY A 262 13.37 11.90 -14.99
C GLY A 262 14.00 10.94 -16.02
N TYR A 263 14.45 9.78 -15.56
CA TYR A 263 15.08 8.75 -16.40
C TYR A 263 14.11 7.62 -16.79
N VAL A 264 12.82 7.75 -16.48
CA VAL A 264 11.79 6.74 -16.74
C VAL A 264 11.00 7.10 -18.00
N ASN A 265 11.18 6.34 -19.07
CA ASN A 265 10.45 6.49 -20.33
C ASN A 265 9.00 6.00 -20.19
N ARG A 266 8.81 4.80 -19.63
CA ARG A 266 7.51 4.19 -19.36
C ARG A 266 7.52 3.43 -18.03
N PRO A 267 6.43 3.47 -17.23
CA PRO A 267 6.39 2.79 -15.94
C PRO A 267 6.59 1.27 -16.04
N ALA A 268 7.42 0.70 -15.17
CA ALA A 268 7.57 -0.74 -15.01
C ALA A 268 8.21 -1.11 -13.66
N VAL A 269 8.09 -2.39 -13.33
CA VAL A 269 8.72 -2.99 -12.15
C VAL A 269 9.49 -4.22 -12.59
N SER A 270 10.80 -4.25 -12.31
CA SER A 270 11.61 -5.47 -12.42
C SER A 270 11.63 -6.18 -11.08
N VAL A 271 11.51 -7.50 -11.10
CA VAL A 271 11.47 -8.33 -9.88
C VAL A 271 12.58 -9.35 -9.92
N VAL A 272 13.39 -9.40 -8.87
CA VAL A 272 14.38 -10.46 -8.67
C VAL A 272 14.10 -11.15 -7.35
N ARG A 273 13.92 -12.48 -7.39
CA ARG A 273 14.03 -13.34 -6.21
C ARG A 273 15.43 -13.95 -6.20
N LEU A 274 16.14 -13.76 -5.10
CA LEU A 274 17.44 -14.38 -4.87
C LEU A 274 17.27 -15.84 -4.44
N GLU A 275 18.18 -16.72 -4.86
CA GLU A 275 18.25 -18.10 -4.37
C GLU A 275 18.60 -18.12 -2.87
N GLU A 276 19.57 -17.29 -2.46
CA GLU A 276 19.96 -17.09 -1.07
C GLU A 276 19.78 -15.61 -0.70
N SER A 277 19.31 -15.32 0.51
CA SER A 277 19.18 -13.93 0.95
C SER A 277 20.55 -13.24 1.02
N MET A 278 20.62 -11.98 0.59
CA MET A 278 21.84 -11.17 0.67
C MET A 278 21.73 -10.11 1.77
N ASP A 279 22.88 -9.68 2.30
CA ASP A 279 22.93 -8.54 3.21
C ASP A 279 22.68 -7.22 2.45
N TRP A 280 21.70 -6.45 2.91
CA TRP A 280 21.30 -5.18 2.32
C TRP A 280 21.44 -4.06 3.35
N ALA A 281 22.70 -3.78 3.70
CA ALA A 281 23.09 -2.84 4.76
C ALA A 281 22.57 -3.26 6.15
N GLY A 282 22.80 -4.52 6.52
CA GLY A 282 22.41 -5.09 7.82
C GLY A 282 21.05 -5.81 7.83
N GLU A 283 20.30 -5.75 6.73
CA GLU A 283 18.99 -6.40 6.58
C GLU A 283 19.09 -7.54 5.55
N PRO A 284 18.67 -8.77 5.89
CA PRO A 284 18.65 -9.87 4.92
C PRO A 284 17.52 -9.64 3.91
N VAL A 285 17.84 -9.61 2.62
CA VAL A 285 16.88 -9.40 1.51
C VAL A 285 16.88 -10.61 0.60
N SER A 286 15.70 -11.09 0.19
CA SER A 286 15.53 -12.21 -0.76
C SER A 286 14.67 -11.84 -1.97
N LEU A 287 13.94 -10.72 -1.91
CA LEU A 287 13.02 -10.28 -2.94
C LEU A 287 13.21 -8.80 -3.21
N ILE A 288 13.51 -8.44 -4.46
CA ILE A 288 13.88 -7.09 -4.85
C ILE A 288 12.90 -6.63 -5.93
N PHE A 289 12.26 -5.48 -5.72
CA PHE A 289 11.39 -4.83 -6.69
C PHE A 289 12.04 -3.52 -7.14
N MET A 290 12.70 -3.52 -8.30
CA MET A 290 13.26 -2.29 -8.86
C MET A 290 12.16 -1.47 -9.53
N LEU A 291 11.98 -0.24 -9.07
CA LEU A 291 10.86 0.61 -9.46
C LEU A 291 11.29 1.64 -10.49
N ALA A 292 10.77 1.53 -11.71
CA ALA A 292 10.86 2.55 -12.74
C ALA A 292 9.50 3.25 -12.86
N LEU A 293 9.22 4.24 -12.01
CA LEU A 293 7.93 4.93 -11.95
C LEU A 293 8.01 6.35 -12.49
N ASN A 294 6.99 6.75 -13.25
CA ASN A 294 6.86 8.11 -13.78
C ASN A 294 5.58 8.78 -13.28
N PHE A 295 5.72 9.89 -12.53
CA PHE A 295 4.61 10.67 -11.97
C PHE A 295 3.75 11.43 -12.99
N LYS A 296 4.10 11.37 -14.29
CA LYS A 296 3.23 11.85 -15.36
C LYS A 296 2.06 10.88 -15.60
N ASP A 297 2.27 9.59 -15.36
CA ASP A 297 1.23 8.58 -15.43
C ASP A 297 0.63 8.35 -14.03
N ILE A 298 -0.44 9.10 -13.78
CA ILE A 298 -1.12 9.13 -12.48
C ILE A 298 -1.81 7.80 -12.19
N GLU A 299 -2.33 7.09 -13.20
CA GLU A 299 -3.07 5.84 -13.00
C GLU A 299 -2.12 4.69 -12.66
N SER A 300 -1.03 4.55 -13.40
CA SER A 300 0.01 3.53 -13.16
C SER A 300 0.71 3.71 -11.81
N THR A 301 1.09 4.95 -11.46
CA THR A 301 1.74 5.26 -10.17
C THR A 301 0.82 4.89 -9.00
N ARG A 302 -0.47 5.19 -9.13
CA ARG A 302 -1.50 4.87 -8.15
C ARG A 302 -1.74 3.37 -8.03
N ALA A 303 -1.88 2.67 -9.14
CA ALA A 303 -2.06 1.23 -9.18
C ALA A 303 -0.87 0.50 -8.53
N PHE A 304 0.35 0.99 -8.79
CA PHE A 304 1.56 0.52 -8.13
C PHE A 304 1.45 0.67 -6.61
N PHE A 305 1.33 1.90 -6.10
CA PHE A 305 1.45 2.12 -4.66
C PHE A 305 0.31 1.52 -3.85
N ASN A 306 -0.91 1.41 -4.40
CA ASN A 306 -2.01 0.72 -3.74
C ASN A 306 -1.72 -0.78 -3.61
N GLY A 307 -1.44 -1.45 -4.73
CA GLY A 307 -1.13 -2.88 -4.72
C GLY A 307 0.15 -3.20 -3.92
N PHE A 308 1.17 -2.36 -4.06
CA PHE A 308 2.45 -2.53 -3.40
C PHE A 308 2.38 -2.30 -1.88
N TYR A 309 1.51 -1.39 -1.42
CA TYR A 309 1.23 -1.25 0.02
C TYR A 309 0.67 -2.54 0.60
N HIS A 310 -0.34 -3.13 -0.04
CA HIS A 310 -0.90 -4.41 0.39
C HIS A 310 0.15 -5.54 0.36
N LEU A 311 0.95 -5.60 -0.70
CA LEU A 311 2.04 -6.57 -0.87
C LEU A 311 3.05 -6.54 0.29
N THR A 312 3.48 -5.35 0.69
CA THR A 312 4.59 -5.16 1.64
C THR A 312 4.14 -5.10 3.10
N CYS A 313 2.89 -4.74 3.36
CA CYS A 313 2.35 -4.73 4.72
C CYS A 313 1.84 -6.11 5.19
N GLU A 314 1.62 -7.07 4.28
CA GLU A 314 1.18 -8.43 4.63
C GLU A 314 2.30 -9.47 4.49
N VAL A 315 2.88 -9.87 5.64
CA VAL A 315 3.94 -10.89 5.72
C VAL A 315 3.58 -12.18 4.96
N LYS A 316 2.31 -12.59 5.00
CA LYS A 316 1.82 -13.79 4.31
C LYS A 316 1.95 -13.69 2.79
N ILE A 317 1.74 -12.52 2.21
CA ILE A 317 1.86 -12.34 0.76
C ILE A 317 3.34 -12.45 0.37
N VAL A 318 4.24 -11.84 1.12
CA VAL A 318 5.69 -11.96 0.87
C VAL A 318 6.15 -13.43 0.97
N GLU A 319 5.64 -14.19 1.94
CA GLU A 319 5.91 -15.64 2.03
C GLU A 319 5.37 -16.41 0.81
N LEU A 320 4.17 -16.09 0.32
CA LEU A 320 3.63 -16.69 -0.90
C LEU A 320 4.51 -16.40 -2.12
N LEU A 321 4.99 -15.16 -2.28
CA LEU A 321 5.88 -14.77 -3.37
C LEU A 321 7.21 -15.51 -3.32
N ARG A 322 7.73 -15.85 -2.13
CA ARG A 322 8.94 -16.67 -2.02
C ARG A 322 8.74 -18.09 -2.52
N GLY A 323 7.52 -18.62 -2.46
CA GLY A 323 7.20 -19.99 -2.86
C GLY A 323 6.88 -20.18 -4.34
N VAL A 324 6.79 -19.12 -5.14
CA VAL A 324 6.37 -19.21 -6.56
C VAL A 324 7.42 -19.93 -7.41
N THR A 325 7.00 -20.59 -8.47
CA THR A 325 7.89 -21.42 -9.31
C THR A 325 8.04 -20.88 -10.74
N SER A 326 7.28 -19.85 -11.11
CA SER A 326 7.34 -19.23 -12.43
C SER A 326 7.01 -17.73 -12.39
N PRO A 327 7.52 -16.92 -13.34
CA PRO A 327 7.14 -15.52 -13.51
C PRO A 327 5.62 -15.30 -13.60
N GLY A 328 4.93 -16.11 -14.40
CA GLY A 328 3.47 -16.03 -14.53
C GLY A 328 2.72 -16.32 -13.22
N GLU A 329 3.24 -17.25 -12.40
CA GLU A 329 2.68 -17.49 -11.05
C GLU A 329 2.88 -16.29 -10.12
N LEU A 330 4.05 -15.64 -10.17
CA LEU A 330 4.30 -14.41 -9.41
C LEU A 330 3.32 -13.30 -9.78
N ILE A 331 3.10 -13.07 -11.09
CA ILE A 331 2.14 -12.09 -11.58
C ILE A 331 0.72 -12.44 -11.11
N ARG A 332 0.33 -13.72 -11.16
CA ARG A 332 -0.99 -14.17 -10.70
C ARG A 332 -1.18 -13.91 -9.20
N VAL A 333 -0.20 -14.27 -8.36
CA VAL A 333 -0.26 -14.02 -6.91
C VAL A 333 -0.40 -12.54 -6.62
N ILE A 334 0.35 -11.67 -7.29
CA ILE A 334 0.21 -10.21 -7.16
C ILE A 334 -1.18 -9.76 -7.62
N SER A 335 -1.68 -10.26 -8.75
CA SER A 335 -2.98 -9.87 -9.30
C SER A 335 -4.14 -10.25 -8.38
N GLU A 336 -4.06 -11.39 -7.69
CA GLU A 336 -5.14 -11.89 -6.82
C GLU A 336 -5.15 -11.23 -5.44
N ASN A 337 -4.00 -10.71 -4.97
CA ASN A 337 -3.84 -10.24 -3.59
C ASN A 337 -3.55 -8.73 -3.47
N CYS A 338 -3.37 -8.01 -4.59
CA CYS A 338 -2.96 -6.60 -4.59
C CYS A 338 -3.84 -5.72 -5.49
N VAL A 339 -5.17 -5.86 -5.36
CA VAL A 339 -6.20 -5.11 -6.11
C VAL A 339 -6.62 -3.84 -5.40
#